data_AF-A0A7X4DQF6-F1
#
_entry.id   AF-A0A7X4DQF6-F1
#
_cell.length_a   1.000
_cell.length_b   1.000
_cell.length_c   1.000
_cell.angle_alpha   90.00
_cell.angle_beta   90.00
_cell.angle_gamma   90.00
#
_symmetry.space_group_name_H-M   'P 1'
#
loop_
_entity.id
_entity.type
_entity.pdbx_description
1 polymer ?
#
loop_
_entity_poly.entity_id
_entity_poly.type
_entity_poly.pdbx_seq_one_letter_code
_entity_poly.pdbx_strand_id
1 'polypeptide(L)'
;MTLHSPGHSRGHLVRCWVPDRGKLHDGRAREAFGLPCHFRNAIYMELMAEGGAGTAGIVELVRAWNLPAALCGAIDGLTELAFLQWLMAALATLLLATWFITSSDSGTLVITTMLSIGNDSPPQRFRIVWGLGEAFVAGVLLLAGGLTALQTASIAAALPISVIMLFMTYGLLKSLSEDNACVPAKAAA
;
A
#
# COMPACT_ATOMS: atom_id res chain seq x y z
N MET A 1 14.36 29.22 56.92
CA MET A 1 15.49 28.31 57.19
C MET A 1 15.08 26.93 56.71
N THR A 2 15.54 26.56 55.50
CA THR A 2 16.46 25.44 55.21
C THR A 2 15.70 24.15 54.89
N LEU A 3 15.94 23.36 53.85
CA LEU A 3 16.92 23.32 52.76
C LEU A 3 16.52 22.10 51.90
N HIS A 4 16.41 22.18 50.57
CA HIS A 4 17.02 21.20 49.64
C HIS A 4 16.84 21.62 48.17
N SER A 5 17.96 21.74 47.47
CA SER A 5 18.10 21.82 46.01
C SER A 5 18.47 20.40 45.50
N PRO A 6 18.86 20.14 44.23
CA PRO A 6 18.21 20.32 42.93
C PRO A 6 17.97 18.95 42.23
N GLY A 7 17.10 18.88 41.20
CA GLY A 7 16.80 17.61 40.52
C GLY A 7 16.38 17.75 39.05
N HIS A 8 17.38 17.91 38.18
CA HIS A 8 17.44 17.36 36.82
C HIS A 8 16.32 17.69 35.80
N SER A 9 16.54 18.77 35.05
CA SER A 9 15.87 19.06 33.78
C SER A 9 16.14 17.97 32.73
N ARG A 10 15.25 16.98 32.63
CA ARG A 10 15.06 16.16 31.41
C ARG A 10 13.56 16.03 31.15
N GLY A 11 13.01 16.94 30.34
CA GLY A 11 11.58 16.86 29.97
C GLY A 11 11.03 17.97 29.08
N HIS A 12 11.83 18.97 28.70
CA HIS A 12 11.35 20.15 27.96
C HIS A 12 11.28 19.98 26.42
N LEU A 13 11.53 18.79 25.87
CA LEU A 13 11.54 18.56 24.42
C LEU A 13 10.36 17.71 23.91
N VAL A 14 9.58 17.08 24.80
CA VAL A 14 8.46 16.20 24.37
C VAL A 14 7.12 16.96 24.35
N ARG A 15 7.05 18.19 24.88
CA ARG A 15 5.82 19.01 24.86
C ARG A 15 5.64 19.91 23.64
N CYS A 16 6.62 20.01 22.74
CA CYS A 16 6.50 20.88 21.57
C CYS A 16 5.76 20.24 20.39
N TRP A 17 5.34 18.96 20.49
CA TRP A 17 4.68 18.25 19.38
C TRP A 17 3.24 17.81 19.67
N VAL A 18 2.63 18.28 20.76
CA VAL A 18 1.19 18.10 20.98
C VAL A 18 0.55 19.48 21.01
N PRO A 19 -0.06 19.94 19.91
CA PRO A 19 -0.79 21.20 19.89
C PRO A 19 -1.93 21.16 20.90
N ASP A 20 -2.02 22.22 21.71
CA ASP A 20 -3.04 22.39 22.74
C ASP A 20 -4.43 22.49 22.10
N ARG A 21 -5.31 21.51 22.38
CA ARG A 21 -6.62 21.34 21.72
C ARG A 21 -7.57 22.54 21.86
N GLY A 22 -7.31 23.45 22.81
CA GLY A 22 -8.10 24.67 22.99
C GLY A 22 -7.85 25.77 21.96
N LYS A 23 -6.75 25.69 21.19
CA LYS A 23 -6.36 26.72 20.22
C LYS A 23 -6.82 26.43 18.77
N LEU A 24 -7.45 25.28 18.53
CA LEU A 24 -7.91 24.83 17.21
C LEU A 24 -9.22 25.49 16.75
N HIS A 25 -9.95 26.16 17.64
CA HIS A 25 -11.20 26.85 17.31
C HIS A 25 -11.01 28.29 16.82
N ASP A 26 -9.79 28.83 16.90
CA ASP A 26 -9.46 30.17 16.40
C ASP A 26 -8.93 30.02 14.98
N GLY A 27 -9.64 30.55 13.98
CA GLY A 27 -9.38 30.39 12.54
C GLY A 27 -7.98 30.78 12.04
N ARG A 28 -7.09 31.21 12.94
CA ARG A 28 -5.67 31.50 12.72
C ARG A 28 -4.77 30.26 12.66
N ALA A 29 -5.24 29.08 13.06
CA ALA A 29 -4.50 27.82 12.86
C ALA A 29 -4.41 27.39 11.38
N ARG A 30 -5.25 27.99 10.51
CA ARG A 30 -5.28 27.71 9.06
C ARG A 30 -4.02 28.17 8.33
N GLU A 31 -3.23 29.10 8.90
CA GLU A 31 -2.06 29.69 8.24
C GLU A 31 -0.70 29.22 8.81
N ALA A 32 -0.70 28.57 9.98
CA ALA A 32 0.55 28.19 10.68
C ALA A 32 1.28 26.98 10.05
N PHE A 33 0.61 26.22 9.19
CA PHE A 33 1.20 25.10 8.46
C PHE A 33 1.19 25.45 6.98
N GLY A 34 2.10 26.36 6.59
CA GLY A 34 2.27 26.88 5.23
C GLY A 34 2.70 25.84 4.18
N LEU A 35 2.10 24.66 4.18
CA LEU A 35 2.08 23.79 3.02
C LEU A 35 1.04 24.36 2.05
N PRO A 36 1.41 24.59 0.77
CA PRO A 36 0.46 25.04 -0.23
C PRO A 36 -0.75 24.09 -0.23
N CYS A 37 -1.95 24.67 -0.24
CA CYS A 37 -3.26 24.00 -0.21
C CYS A 37 -3.42 22.82 -1.19
N HIS A 38 -2.54 22.73 -2.20
CA HIS A 38 -2.48 21.68 -3.20
C HIS A 38 -1.76 20.38 -2.77
N PHE A 39 -1.03 20.36 -1.65
CA PHE A 39 -0.31 19.15 -1.18
C PHE A 39 -0.84 18.65 0.17
N ARG A 40 -2.16 18.52 0.30
CA ARG A 40 -2.78 17.89 1.48
C ARG A 40 -2.89 16.38 1.24
N ASN A 41 -2.25 15.57 2.09
CA ASN A 41 -2.41 14.12 2.08
C ASN A 41 -3.70 13.69 2.79
N ALA A 42 -4.26 12.52 2.47
CA ALA A 42 -5.49 12.00 3.11
C ALA A 42 -5.42 12.02 4.65
N ILE A 43 -4.24 11.71 5.22
CA ILE A 43 -3.98 11.78 6.67
C ILE A 43 -4.11 13.22 7.21
N TYR A 44 -3.68 14.22 6.44
CA TYR A 44 -3.81 15.62 6.81
C TYR A 44 -5.27 16.07 6.81
N MET A 45 -6.07 15.59 5.84
CA MET A 45 -7.50 15.89 5.76
C MET A 45 -8.26 15.34 6.95
N GLU A 46 -7.91 14.13 7.39
CA GLU A 46 -8.49 13.49 8.56
C GLU A 46 -8.08 14.15 9.88
N LEU A 47 -6.82 14.55 10.00
CA LEU A 47 -6.32 15.18 11.22
C LEU A 47 -6.86 16.61 11.41
N MET A 48 -7.14 17.31 10.31
CA MET A 48 -7.56 18.72 10.28
C MET A 48 -9.02 18.93 9.87
N ALA A 49 -9.85 17.88 9.96
CA ALA A 49 -11.27 17.97 9.65
C ALA A 49 -12.01 18.89 10.64
N GLU A 50 -13.01 19.64 10.17
CA GLU A 50 -13.73 20.64 10.97
C GLU A 50 -14.48 20.02 12.18
N GLY A 51 -14.82 18.73 12.12
CA GLY A 51 -15.41 17.98 13.24
C GLY A 51 -14.40 17.39 14.23
N GLY A 52 -13.10 17.60 14.03
CA GLY A 52 -12.01 17.00 14.81
C GLY A 52 -11.31 15.84 14.10
N ALA A 53 -10.18 15.38 14.65
CA ALA A 53 -9.35 14.34 14.05
C ALA A 53 -10.15 13.04 13.81
N GLY A 54 -10.20 12.55 12.56
CA GLY A 54 -10.91 11.35 12.16
C GLY A 54 -12.35 11.58 11.67
N THR A 55 -12.77 12.83 11.49
CA THR A 55 -14.15 13.17 11.06
C THR A 55 -14.30 13.46 9.57
N ALA A 56 -13.23 13.35 8.76
CA ALA A 56 -13.34 13.55 7.31
C ALA A 56 -13.96 12.34 6.57
N GLY A 57 -14.16 11.20 7.27
CA GLY A 57 -14.89 10.04 6.75
C GLY A 57 -14.08 9.08 5.87
N ILE A 58 -12.88 9.46 5.43
CA ILE A 58 -11.93 8.62 4.69
C ILE A 58 -11.48 7.42 5.55
N VAL A 59 -11.20 7.63 6.84
CA VAL A 59 -10.83 6.55 7.77
C VAL A 59 -11.97 5.53 7.91
N GLU A 60 -13.22 5.99 7.91
CA GLU A 60 -14.37 5.09 7.99
C GLU A 60 -14.54 4.27 6.71
N LEU A 61 -14.35 4.89 5.53
CA LEU A 61 -14.34 4.18 4.25
C LEU A 61 -13.23 3.13 4.17
N VAL A 62 -12.04 3.45 4.70
CA VAL A 62 -10.93 2.48 4.79
C VAL A 62 -11.28 1.33 5.72
N ARG A 63 -11.86 1.60 6.89
CA ARG A 63 -12.32 0.56 7.83
C ARG A 63 -13.44 -0.31 7.26
N ALA A 64 -14.30 0.28 6.44
CA ALA A 64 -15.38 -0.41 5.74
C ALA A 64 -14.92 -1.16 4.47
N TRP A 65 -13.61 -1.27 4.22
CA TRP A 65 -13.03 -1.88 3.01
C TRP A 65 -13.50 -1.24 1.69
N ASN A 66 -14.02 -0.01 1.72
CA ASN A 66 -14.46 0.71 0.52
C ASN A 66 -13.33 1.60 -0.04
N LEU A 67 -12.25 0.96 -0.48
CA LEU A 67 -11.08 1.64 -1.04
C LEU A 67 -11.39 2.53 -2.25
N PRO A 68 -12.29 2.16 -3.19
CA PRO A 68 -12.62 3.04 -4.32
C PRO A 68 -13.26 4.35 -3.87
N ALA A 69 -14.19 4.30 -2.91
CA ALA A 69 -14.78 5.51 -2.34
C ALA A 69 -13.77 6.32 -1.51
N ALA A 70 -12.86 5.64 -0.80
CA ALA A 70 -11.79 6.32 -0.05
C ALA A 70 -10.84 7.08 -0.99
N LEU A 71 -10.51 6.50 -2.16
CA LEU A 71 -9.71 7.16 -3.18
C LEU A 71 -10.43 8.39 -3.75
N CYS A 72 -11.70 8.26 -4.14
CA CYS A 72 -12.49 9.39 -4.64
C CYS A 72 -12.64 10.48 -3.58
N GLY A 73 -12.94 10.12 -2.32
CA GLY A 73 -13.04 11.09 -1.22
C GLY A 73 -11.72 11.80 -0.93
N ALA A 74 -10.58 11.12 -1.10
CA ALA A 74 -9.27 11.77 -1.01
C ALA A 74 -9.01 12.75 -2.17
N ILE A 75 -9.47 12.43 -3.39
CA ILE A 75 -9.37 13.31 -4.57
C ILE A 75 -10.27 14.55 -4.41
N ASP A 76 -11.49 14.37 -3.91
CA ASP A 76 -12.43 15.45 -3.65
C ASP A 76 -11.83 16.46 -2.66
N GLY A 77 -11.08 15.97 -1.68
CA GLY A 77 -10.37 16.81 -0.73
C GLY A 77 -9.15 17.55 -1.29
N LEU A 78 -8.61 17.18 -2.46
CA LEU A 78 -7.41 17.82 -3.04
C LEU A 78 -7.73 19.08 -3.86
N THR A 79 -8.90 19.14 -4.51
CA THR A 79 -9.25 20.23 -5.43
C THR A 79 -10.71 20.60 -5.27
N GLU A 80 -11.03 21.90 -5.23
CA GLU A 80 -12.42 22.38 -5.13
C GLU A 80 -13.13 22.49 -6.50
N LEU A 81 -12.40 22.29 -7.60
CA LEU A 81 -12.93 22.38 -8.96
C LEU A 81 -13.52 21.04 -9.40
N ALA A 82 -14.84 20.99 -9.61
CA ALA A 82 -15.57 19.78 -10.00
C ALA A 82 -15.03 19.09 -11.27
N PHE A 83 -14.61 19.86 -12.28
CA PHE A 83 -14.02 19.29 -13.50
C PHE A 83 -12.67 18.60 -13.24
N LEU A 84 -11.84 19.19 -12.37
CA LEU A 84 -10.52 18.66 -12.05
C LEU A 84 -10.62 17.40 -11.19
N GLN A 85 -11.58 17.34 -10.27
CA GLN A 85 -11.89 16.14 -9.47
C GLN A 85 -12.22 14.94 -10.38
N TRP A 86 -13.13 15.14 -11.34
CA TRP A 86 -13.51 14.08 -12.29
C TRP A 86 -12.34 13.62 -13.15
N LEU A 87 -11.53 14.57 -13.65
CA LEU A 87 -10.34 14.25 -14.43
C LEU A 87 -9.32 13.44 -13.62
N MET A 88 -9.06 13.82 -12.37
CA MET A 88 -8.13 13.11 -11.48
C MET A 88 -8.64 11.71 -11.11
N ALA A 89 -9.94 11.56 -10.82
CA ALA A 89 -10.55 10.27 -10.56
C ALA A 89 -10.51 9.33 -11.78
N ALA A 90 -10.78 9.88 -12.97
CA ALA A 90 -10.67 9.14 -14.23
C ALA A 90 -9.22 8.72 -14.51
N LEU A 91 -8.26 9.63 -14.32
CA LEU A 91 -6.84 9.35 -14.49
C LEU A 91 -6.34 8.28 -13.50
N ALA A 92 -6.72 8.39 -12.23
CA ALA A 92 -6.38 7.40 -11.21
C ALA A 92 -6.95 6.03 -11.55
N THR A 93 -8.21 5.96 -11.98
CA THR A 93 -8.84 4.71 -12.42
C THR A 93 -8.11 4.10 -13.63
N LEU A 94 -7.71 4.92 -14.60
CA LEU A 94 -6.94 4.47 -15.76
C LEU A 94 -5.54 3.94 -15.37
N LEU A 95 -4.87 4.59 -14.41
CA LEU A 95 -3.60 4.12 -13.87
C LEU A 95 -3.77 2.76 -13.17
N LEU A 96 -4.80 2.60 -12.34
CA LEU A 96 -5.10 1.33 -11.67
C LEU A 96 -5.40 0.23 -12.69
N ALA A 97 -6.21 0.53 -13.72
CA ALA A 97 -6.53 -0.42 -14.77
C ALA A 97 -5.29 -0.85 -15.56
N THR A 98 -4.43 0.09 -15.95
CA THR A 98 -3.20 -0.21 -16.70
C THR A 98 -2.20 -1.00 -15.86
N TRP A 99 -2.04 -0.64 -14.58
CA TRP A 99 -1.20 -1.38 -13.65
C TRP A 99 -1.70 -2.82 -13.46
N PHE A 100 -3.01 -3.01 -13.34
CA PHE A 100 -3.63 -4.33 -13.26
C PHE A 100 -3.38 -5.17 -14.52
N ILE A 101 -3.55 -4.59 -15.72
CA ILE A 101 -3.31 -5.27 -17.00
C ILE A 101 -1.84 -5.70 -17.12
N THR A 102 -0.90 -4.80 -16.86
CA THR A 102 0.54 -5.11 -16.94
C THR A 102 0.95 -6.15 -15.90
N SER A 103 0.39 -6.08 -14.68
CA SER A 103 0.65 -7.08 -13.63
C SER A 103 0.13 -8.46 -14.04
N SER A 104 -1.09 -8.54 -14.59
CA SER A 104 -1.68 -9.81 -15.03
C SER A 104 -0.91 -10.42 -16.22
N ASP A 105 -0.48 -9.60 -17.18
CA ASP A 105 0.34 -10.06 -18.32
C ASP A 105 1.65 -10.73 -17.84
N SER A 106 2.35 -10.11 -16.89
CA SER A 106 3.57 -10.70 -16.32
C SER A 106 3.32 -12.02 -15.57
N GLY A 107 2.18 -12.15 -14.89
CA GLY A 107 1.81 -13.38 -14.17
C GLY A 107 1.49 -14.54 -15.11
N THR A 108 0.67 -14.29 -16.13
CA THR A 108 0.32 -15.30 -17.14
C THR A 108 1.54 -15.76 -17.94
N LEU A 109 2.53 -14.88 -18.17
CA LEU A 109 3.81 -15.25 -18.77
C LEU A 109 4.55 -16.30 -17.92
N VAL A 110 4.70 -16.08 -16.61
CA VAL A 110 5.39 -17.02 -15.71
C VAL A 110 4.67 -18.37 -15.63
N ILE A 111 3.34 -18.37 -15.55
CA ILE A 111 2.56 -19.62 -15.53
C ILE A 111 2.75 -20.40 -16.84
N THR A 112 2.71 -19.71 -17.98
CA THR A 112 2.85 -20.37 -19.29
C THR A 112 4.25 -20.89 -19.56
N THR A 113 5.30 -20.24 -19.04
CA THR A 113 6.68 -20.78 -19.14
C THR A 113 6.89 -21.98 -18.22
N MET A 114 6.31 -22.00 -17.02
CA MET A 114 6.34 -23.18 -16.13
C MET A 114 5.67 -24.39 -16.78
N LEU A 115 4.51 -24.19 -17.43
CA LEU A 115 3.77 -25.28 -18.11
C LEU A 115 4.44 -25.77 -19.39
N SER A 116 5.33 -24.97 -19.99
CA SER A 116 6.03 -25.31 -21.23
C SER A 116 7.43 -25.89 -21.01
N ILE A 117 7.77 -26.27 -19.76
CA ILE A 117 9.09 -26.82 -19.37
C ILE A 117 10.25 -25.93 -19.88
N GLY A 118 10.07 -24.61 -19.82
CA GLY A 118 11.09 -23.65 -20.25
C GLY A 118 11.22 -23.44 -21.76
N ASN A 119 10.22 -23.80 -22.57
CA ASN A 119 10.15 -23.29 -23.94
C ASN A 119 9.80 -21.79 -23.94
N ASP A 120 10.72 -20.96 -24.45
CA ASP A 120 10.60 -19.49 -24.51
C ASP A 120 9.45 -18.97 -25.39
N SER A 121 8.82 -19.85 -26.19
CA SER A 121 7.73 -19.50 -27.10
C SER A 121 6.42 -20.26 -26.81
N PRO A 122 5.80 -20.06 -25.62
CA PRO A 122 4.53 -20.71 -25.31
C PRO A 122 3.44 -20.21 -26.28
N PRO A 123 2.59 -21.11 -26.83
CA PRO A 123 1.54 -20.72 -27.77
C PRO A 123 0.62 -19.65 -27.18
N GLN A 124 0.36 -18.58 -27.93
CA GLN A 124 -0.48 -17.44 -27.50
C GLN A 124 -1.88 -17.85 -27.01
N ARG A 125 -2.40 -18.99 -27.50
CA ARG A 125 -3.68 -19.56 -27.07
C ARG A 125 -3.69 -19.94 -25.59
N PHE A 126 -2.59 -20.45 -25.05
CA PHE A 126 -2.50 -20.80 -23.63
C PHE A 126 -2.49 -19.56 -22.75
N ARG A 127 -1.83 -18.48 -23.17
CA ARG A 127 -1.83 -17.20 -22.44
C ARG A 127 -3.24 -16.63 -22.30
N ILE A 128 -4.01 -16.64 -23.39
CA ILE A 128 -5.40 -16.14 -23.37
C ILE A 128 -6.30 -17.00 -22.48
N VAL A 129 -6.17 -18.34 -22.53
CA VAL A 129 -6.96 -19.25 -21.68
C VAL A 129 -6.67 -19.02 -20.20
N TRP A 130 -5.39 -18.89 -19.82
CA TRP A 130 -5.01 -18.66 -18.42
C TRP A 130 -5.41 -17.27 -17.93
N GLY A 131 -5.21 -16.22 -18.74
CA GLY A 131 -5.63 -14.87 -18.40
C GLY A 131 -7.15 -14.72 -18.27
N LEU A 132 -7.93 -15.33 -19.17
CA LEU A 132 -9.39 -15.36 -19.05
C LEU A 132 -9.84 -16.21 -17.85
N GLY A 133 -9.12 -17.29 -17.53
CA GLY A 133 -9.38 -18.11 -16.35
C GLY A 133 -9.23 -17.31 -15.06
N GLU A 134 -8.17 -16.50 -14.93
CA GLU A 134 -7.96 -15.60 -13.79
C GLU A 134 -9.10 -14.57 -13.66
N ALA A 135 -9.46 -13.91 -14.75
CA ALA A 135 -10.55 -12.94 -14.77
C ALA A 135 -11.91 -13.60 -14.44
N PHE A 136 -12.14 -14.82 -14.91
CA PHE A 136 -13.36 -15.57 -14.63
C PHE A 136 -13.47 -15.93 -13.15
N VAL A 137 -12.40 -16.47 -12.54
CA VAL A 137 -12.37 -16.81 -11.12
C VAL A 137 -12.58 -15.55 -10.26
N ALA A 138 -11.92 -14.44 -10.60
CA ALA A 138 -12.12 -13.16 -9.92
C ALA A 138 -13.57 -12.68 -10.01
N GLY A 139 -14.19 -12.75 -11.19
CA GLY A 139 -15.58 -12.38 -11.41
C GLY A 139 -16.57 -13.23 -10.61
N VAL A 140 -16.36 -14.55 -10.59
CA VAL A 140 -17.21 -15.48 -9.82
C VAL A 140 -17.10 -15.23 -8.32
N LEU A 141 -15.89 -15.01 -7.79
CA LEU A 141 -15.69 -14.71 -6.37
C LEU A 141 -16.35 -13.38 -5.97
N LEU A 142 -16.27 -12.38 -6.84
CA LEU A 142 -16.88 -11.08 -6.61
C LEU A 142 -18.41 -11.18 -6.60
N LEU A 143 -19.01 -12.00 -7.47
CA LEU A 143 -20.46 -12.27 -7.47
C LEU A 143 -20.91 -13.12 -6.26
N ALA A 144 -20.08 -14.05 -5.80
CA ALA A 144 -20.44 -14.99 -4.73
C ALA A 144 -20.43 -14.36 -3.33
N GLY A 145 -19.45 -13.50 -3.03
CA GLY A 145 -19.30 -12.92 -1.69
C GLY A 145 -18.59 -11.58 -1.66
N GLY A 146 -18.54 -10.88 -2.80
CA GLY A 146 -17.98 -9.54 -2.90
C GLY A 146 -16.48 -9.48 -2.56
N LEU A 147 -16.08 -8.32 -2.05
CA LEU A 147 -14.67 -8.02 -1.74
C LEU A 147 -14.11 -8.91 -0.61
N THR A 148 -14.92 -9.24 0.39
CA THR A 148 -14.49 -10.07 1.52
C THR A 148 -14.17 -11.50 1.09
N ALA A 149 -14.94 -12.06 0.15
CA ALA A 149 -14.65 -13.38 -0.40
C ALA A 149 -13.34 -13.39 -1.19
N LEU A 150 -13.11 -12.36 -2.02
CA LEU A 150 -11.86 -12.21 -2.79
C LEU A 150 -10.64 -12.11 -1.86
N GLN A 151 -10.74 -11.34 -0.76
CA GLN A 151 -9.69 -11.19 0.23
C GLN A 151 -9.40 -12.49 1.00
N THR A 152 -10.45 -13.22 1.37
CA THR A 152 -10.28 -14.50 2.08
C THR A 152 -9.64 -15.54 1.18
N ALA A 153 -10.06 -15.60 -0.10
CA ALA A 153 -9.46 -16.47 -1.09
C ALA A 153 -7.98 -16.16 -1.32
N SER A 154 -7.58 -14.88 -1.40
CA SER A 154 -6.17 -14.50 -1.57
C SER A 154 -5.31 -14.84 -0.35
N ILE A 155 -5.83 -14.64 0.88
CA ILE A 155 -5.13 -15.03 2.11
C ILE A 155 -4.95 -16.56 2.16
N ALA A 156 -6.00 -17.31 1.83
CA ALA A 156 -5.96 -18.77 1.81
C ALA A 156 -4.95 -19.31 0.76
N ALA A 157 -4.87 -18.67 -0.41
CA ALA A 157 -3.91 -19.03 -1.46
C ALA A 157 -2.47 -18.64 -1.12
N ALA A 158 -2.26 -17.52 -0.42
CA ALA A 158 -0.93 -17.03 -0.04
C ALA A 158 -0.25 -17.88 1.03
N LEU A 159 -1.02 -18.47 1.96
CA LEU A 159 -0.51 -19.25 3.08
C LEU A 159 0.40 -20.43 2.66
N PRO A 160 -0.01 -21.37 1.78
CA PRO A 160 0.86 -22.47 1.35
C PRO A 160 2.08 -21.99 0.54
N ILE A 161 1.92 -20.96 -0.30
CA ILE A 161 3.03 -20.40 -1.08
C ILE A 161 4.08 -19.78 -0.16
N SER A 162 3.66 -19.15 0.95
CA SER A 162 4.60 -18.59 1.93
C SER A 162 5.52 -19.64 2.55
N VAL A 163 5.01 -20.84 2.82
CA VAL A 163 5.81 -21.96 3.35
C VAL A 163 6.86 -22.39 2.33
N ILE A 164 6.50 -22.51 1.06
CA ILE A 164 7.43 -22.87 -0.02
C ILE A 164 8.51 -21.78 -0.18
N MET A 165 8.14 -20.51 -0.11
CA MET A 165 9.08 -19.38 -0.17
C MET A 165 10.11 -19.42 0.97
N LEU A 166 9.72 -19.82 2.18
CA LEU A 166 10.66 -20.01 3.29
C LEU A 166 11.68 -21.10 3.00
N PHE A 167 11.24 -22.25 2.45
CA PHE A 167 12.16 -23.32 2.04
C PHE A 167 13.10 -22.90 0.91
N MET A 168 12.60 -22.15 -0.08
CA MET A 168 13.43 -21.60 -1.17
C MET A 168 14.48 -20.63 -0.63
N THR A 169 14.10 -19.75 0.30
CA THR A 169 15.03 -18.80 0.93
C THR A 169 16.12 -19.55 1.71
N TYR A 170 15.75 -20.59 2.47
CA TYR A 170 16.71 -21.44 3.16
C TYR A 170 17.66 -22.17 2.18
N GLY A 171 17.13 -22.71 1.09
CA GLY A 171 17.94 -23.35 0.04
C GLY A 171 18.92 -22.38 -0.62
N LEU A 172 18.49 -21.15 -0.90
CA LEU A 172 19.34 -20.10 -1.44
C LEU A 172 20.45 -19.71 -0.47
N LEU A 173 20.14 -19.53 0.82
CA LEU A 173 21.13 -19.22 1.86
C LEU A 173 22.16 -20.34 2.02
N LYS A 174 21.71 -21.60 1.96
CA LYS A 174 22.61 -22.76 1.99
C LYS A 174 23.54 -22.79 0.77
N SER A 175 22.98 -22.63 -0.44
CA SER A 175 23.76 -22.59 -1.68
C SER A 175 24.80 -21.47 -1.68
N LEU A 176 24.43 -20.27 -1.20
CA LEU A 176 25.34 -19.13 -1.08
C LEU A 176 26.42 -19.38 -0.01
N SER A 177 26.12 -20.08 1.08
CA SER A 177 27.11 -20.44 2.10
C SER A 177 28.11 -21.47 1.58
N GLU A 178 27.66 -22.40 0.75
CA GLU A 178 28.50 -23.41 0.08
C GLU A 178 29.41 -22.76 -0.99
N ASP A 179 28.90 -21.77 -1.75
CA ASP A 179 29.72 -21.00 -2.71
C ASP A 179 30.80 -20.13 -2.03
N ASN A 180 30.49 -19.50 -0.89
CA ASN A 180 31.48 -18.72 -0.13
C ASN A 180 32.61 -19.59 0.46
N ALA A 181 32.35 -20.88 0.70
CA ALA A 181 33.39 -21.83 1.11
C ALA A 181 34.33 -22.22 -0.04
N CYS A 182 33.96 -21.94 -1.30
CA CYS A 182 34.73 -22.19 -2.52
C CYS A 182 35.32 -20.89 -3.12
N VAL A 183 35.69 -19.91 -2.29
CA VAL A 183 36.59 -18.82 -2.73
C VAL A 183 38.03 -19.26 -2.46
N PRO A 184 38.84 -19.61 -3.48
CA PRO A 184 40.26 -19.83 -3.25
C PRO A 184 40.88 -18.52 -2.77
N ALA A 185 41.33 -18.51 -1.52
CA ALA A 185 42.15 -17.45 -0.94
C ALA A 185 43.51 -17.41 -1.65
N LYS A 186 43.56 -16.93 -2.90
CA LYS A 186 44.82 -16.71 -3.61
C LYS A 186 44.68 -15.69 -4.74
N ALA A 187 44.85 -14.42 -4.40
CA ALA A 187 45.42 -13.39 -5.27
C ALA A 187 46.06 -12.27 -4.42
N ALA A 188 46.91 -12.66 -3.47
CA ALA A 188 47.88 -11.75 -2.84
C ALA A 188 49.21 -12.51 -2.83
N ALA A 189 49.90 -12.47 -3.96
CA ALA A 189 51.28 -12.89 -4.15
C ALA A 189 52.00 -11.78 -4.90
#